data_AF-A0A853I1Y9-F1
#
_entry.id   AF-A0A853I1Y9-F1
#
_cell.length_a   1.000
_cell.length_b   1.000
_cell.length_c   1.000
_cell.angle_alpha   90.00
_cell.angle_beta   90.00
_cell.angle_gamma   90.00
#
_symmetry.space_group_name_H-M   'P 1'
#
loop_
_entity.id
_entity.type
_entity.pdbx_description
1 polymer ?
#
loop_
_entity_poly.entity_id
_entity_poly.type
_entity_poly.pdbx_seq_one_letter_code
_entity_poly.pdbx_strand_id
1 'polypeptide(L)'
;MSRKKALSLVTLLIAIIGIGFAMSPFLIALNPPSHLPEYAKGFDINGMKENSVKAVHIKGSKKVGLGSGSMWEPGDALVIVRGEGEAFYLYWVPTWEQQFLMPISFWGQHEGYCRELGVKVSLDQKVIKCLSTKSSKSFNKEWIWSLNGQGLGRFSPDLHKINFRVEEKVLYAYLFIK
;
A
#
# COMPACT_ATOMS: atom_id res chain seq x y z
N MET A 1 14.89 40.69 36.45
CA MET A 1 15.31 40.26 35.09
C MET A 1 15.69 41.52 34.29
N SER A 2 16.87 41.61 33.67
CA SER A 2 17.32 42.86 33.04
C SER A 2 16.54 43.13 31.74
N ARG A 3 16.15 44.39 31.49
CA ARG A 3 15.37 44.80 30.30
C ARG A 3 16.01 44.32 28.97
N LYS A 4 17.34 44.22 28.92
CA LYS A 4 18.10 43.67 27.79
C LYS A 4 17.84 42.19 27.54
N LYS A 5 17.71 41.38 28.60
CA LYS A 5 17.37 39.94 28.49
C LYS A 5 15.94 39.73 28.01
N ALA A 6 15.00 40.57 28.46
CA ALA A 6 13.62 40.53 27.99
C ALA A 6 13.52 40.88 26.50
N LEU A 7 14.20 41.95 26.06
CA LEU A 7 14.23 42.33 24.64
C LEU A 7 14.82 41.22 23.77
N SER A 8 15.97 40.65 24.17
CA SER A 8 16.62 39.56 23.44
C SER A 8 15.75 38.31 23.32
N LEU A 9 14.98 37.96 24.37
CA LEU A 9 14.06 36.83 24.34
C LEU A 9 12.90 37.06 23.34
N VAL A 10 12.34 38.27 23.35
CA VAL A 10 11.25 38.65 22.43
C VAL A 10 11.72 38.64 20.98
N THR A 11 12.91 39.18 20.70
CA THR A 11 13.48 39.15 19.34
C THR A 11 13.74 37.73 18.86
N LEU A 12 14.24 36.84 19.74
CA LEU A 12 14.45 35.43 19.40
C LEU A 12 13.12 34.71 19.09
N LEU A 13 12.08 34.96 19.86
CA LEU A 13 10.74 34.40 19.61
C LEU A 13 10.17 34.84 18.27
N ILE A 14 10.27 36.14 17.95
CA ILE A 14 9.83 36.68 16.64
C ILE A 14 10.61 36.02 15.50
N ALA A 15 11.92 35.84 15.65
CA ALA A 15 12.75 35.18 14.65
C ALA A 15 12.34 33.72 14.42
N ILE A 16 12.08 32.96 15.49
CA ILE A 16 11.63 31.55 15.39
C ILE A 16 10.27 31.45 14.70
N ILE A 17 9.31 32.31 15.09
CA ILE A 17 7.98 32.34 14.46
C ILE A 17 8.11 32.71 12.98
N GLY A 18 8.95 33.70 12.65
CA GLY A 18 9.23 34.11 11.27
C GLY A 18 9.81 32.98 10.43
N ILE A 19 10.77 32.21 10.98
CA ILE A 19 11.33 31.02 10.31
C ILE A 19 10.24 29.97 10.09
N GLY A 20 9.41 29.69 11.11
CA GLY A 20 8.31 28.73 10.99
C GLY A 20 7.31 29.10 9.89
N PHE A 21 6.90 30.37 9.82
CA PHE A 21 6.03 30.87 8.77
C PHE A 21 6.68 30.84 7.39
N ALA A 22 7.96 31.22 7.29
CA ALA A 22 8.70 31.18 6.02
C ALA A 22 8.91 29.74 5.50
N MET A 23 9.01 28.75 6.40
CA MET A 23 9.13 27.34 6.05
C MET A 23 7.78 26.67 5.71
N SER A 24 6.66 27.22 6.19
CA SER A 24 5.34 26.62 5.99
C SER A 24 4.98 26.34 4.51
N PRO A 25 5.28 27.21 3.53
CA PRO A 25 4.94 26.95 2.13
C PRO A 25 5.76 25.79 1.55
N PHE A 26 7.00 25.59 2.02
CA PHE A 26 7.83 24.46 1.58
C PHE A 26 7.32 23.13 2.12
N LEU A 27 6.85 23.11 3.36
CA LEU A 27 6.21 21.92 3.94
C LEU A 27 4.87 21.61 3.25
N ILE A 28 4.08 22.65 2.94
CA ILE A 28 2.82 22.50 2.20
C ILE A 28 3.08 22.10 0.75
N ALA A 29 4.15 22.58 0.12
CA ALA A 29 4.53 22.19 -1.24
C ALA A 29 5.01 20.74 -1.37
N LEU A 30 5.39 20.10 -0.24
CA LEU A 30 5.64 18.66 -0.20
C LEU A 30 4.34 17.84 -0.10
N ASN A 31 3.21 18.47 0.28
CA ASN A 31 1.93 17.81 0.14
C ASN A 31 1.58 17.72 -1.35
N PRO A 32 1.02 16.60 -1.80
CA PRO A 32 0.56 16.48 -3.17
C PRO A 32 -0.45 17.61 -3.48
N PRO A 33 -0.35 18.27 -4.65
CA PRO A 33 -1.20 19.40 -5.00
C PRO A 33 -2.68 18.97 -5.05
N SER A 34 -3.60 19.84 -4.61
CA SER A 34 -5.05 19.58 -4.57
C SER A 34 -5.68 19.20 -5.92
N HIS A 35 -4.97 19.46 -7.01
CA HIS A 35 -5.32 19.04 -8.37
C HIS A 35 -4.67 17.67 -8.62
N LEU A 36 -5.22 16.64 -7.99
CA LEU A 36 -4.71 15.27 -7.94
C LEU A 36 -4.96 14.33 -9.15
N PRO A 37 -5.70 14.66 -10.23
CA PRO A 37 -6.02 13.63 -11.23
C PRO A 37 -4.83 13.19 -12.08
N GLU A 38 -3.71 13.95 -12.13
CA GLU A 38 -2.57 13.59 -13.00
C GLU A 38 -1.70 12.44 -12.45
N TYR A 39 -1.72 12.17 -11.14
CA TYR A 39 -0.93 11.10 -10.52
C TYR A 39 -1.77 9.93 -10.00
N ALA A 40 -3.10 10.07 -10.03
CA ALA A 40 -4.00 9.06 -9.50
C ALA A 40 -4.52 8.16 -10.62
N LYS A 41 -4.19 6.87 -10.57
CA LYS A 41 -4.74 5.90 -11.53
C LYS A 41 -6.12 5.46 -11.06
N GLY A 42 -7.13 5.70 -11.89
CA GLY A 42 -8.51 5.31 -11.63
C GLY A 42 -8.76 3.84 -11.95
N PHE A 43 -9.49 3.15 -11.07
CA PHE A 43 -9.93 1.77 -11.25
C PHE A 43 -11.44 1.70 -11.05
N ASP A 44 -12.14 1.15 -12.02
CA ASP A 44 -13.57 0.88 -11.89
C ASP A 44 -13.81 -0.13 -10.76
N ILE A 45 -14.64 0.25 -9.79
CA ILE A 45 -15.06 -0.61 -8.66
C ILE A 45 -16.56 -0.94 -8.73
N ASN A 46 -17.23 -0.54 -9.82
CA ASN A 46 -18.63 -0.86 -10.03
C ASN A 46 -18.84 -2.38 -10.06
N GLY A 47 -19.89 -2.84 -9.37
CA GLY A 47 -20.24 -4.26 -9.31
C GLY A 47 -19.31 -5.14 -8.46
N MET A 48 -18.29 -4.59 -7.79
CA MET A 48 -17.54 -5.36 -6.79
C MET A 48 -18.48 -5.84 -5.69
N LYS A 49 -18.48 -7.13 -5.36
CA LYS A 49 -19.33 -7.66 -4.29
C LYS A 49 -18.77 -7.26 -2.92
N GLU A 50 -19.63 -7.13 -1.92
CA GLU A 50 -19.18 -6.98 -0.54
C GLU A 50 -18.29 -8.16 -0.13
N ASN A 51 -17.26 -7.90 0.69
CA ASN A 51 -16.27 -8.91 1.08
C ASN A 51 -15.64 -9.61 -0.13
N SER A 52 -15.17 -8.83 -1.10
CA SER A 52 -14.52 -9.35 -2.31
C SER A 52 -13.18 -8.68 -2.57
N VAL A 53 -12.36 -9.37 -3.36
CA VAL A 53 -11.05 -8.87 -3.80
C VAL A 53 -11.08 -8.69 -5.32
N LYS A 54 -10.56 -7.55 -5.79
CA LYS A 54 -10.23 -7.31 -7.19
C LYS A 54 -8.73 -7.02 -7.28
N ALA A 55 -8.02 -7.82 -8.06
CA ALA A 55 -6.60 -7.61 -8.33
C ALA A 55 -6.39 -6.91 -9.66
N VAL A 56 -5.47 -5.95 -9.70
CA VAL A 56 -5.09 -5.21 -10.91
C VAL A 56 -3.57 -5.21 -11.03
N HIS A 57 -3.03 -5.90 -12.03
CA HIS A 57 -1.60 -5.89 -12.31
C HIS A 57 -1.19 -4.54 -12.94
N ILE A 58 -0.28 -3.83 -12.29
CA ILE A 58 0.27 -2.56 -12.80
C ILE A 58 1.51 -2.81 -13.64
N LYS A 59 2.37 -3.74 -13.20
CA LYS A 59 3.65 -4.06 -13.84
C LYS A 59 3.82 -5.57 -13.91
N GLY A 60 4.12 -6.09 -15.10
CA GLY A 60 4.48 -7.49 -15.26
C GLY A 60 5.92 -7.75 -14.84
N SER A 61 6.19 -8.95 -14.32
CA SER A 61 7.58 -9.38 -14.12
C SER A 61 8.31 -9.49 -15.45
N LYS A 62 9.58 -9.13 -15.50
CA LYS A 62 10.38 -9.20 -16.73
C LYS A 62 11.77 -9.74 -16.48
N LYS A 63 12.31 -10.44 -17.47
CA LYS A 63 13.70 -10.87 -17.48
C LYS A 63 14.56 -9.72 -17.97
N VAL A 64 15.47 -9.25 -17.14
CA VAL A 64 16.41 -8.16 -17.43
C VAL A 64 17.78 -8.75 -17.68
N GLY A 65 18.38 -8.43 -18.83
CA GLY A 65 19.76 -8.79 -19.13
C GLY A 65 20.72 -8.00 -18.25
N LEU A 66 21.66 -8.68 -17.62
CA LEU A 66 22.86 -8.08 -17.03
C LEU A 66 24.02 -8.50 -17.94
N GLY A 67 25.04 -7.66 -18.17
CA GLY A 67 26.04 -7.91 -19.23
C GLY A 67 26.62 -9.34 -19.33
N SER A 68 26.68 -10.08 -18.22
CA SER A 68 27.13 -11.49 -18.14
C SER A 68 26.04 -12.50 -17.75
N GLY A 69 24.76 -12.13 -17.77
CA GLY A 69 23.67 -12.99 -17.33
C GLY A 69 22.28 -12.37 -17.45
N SER A 70 21.33 -12.87 -16.66
CA SER A 70 19.99 -12.31 -16.62
C SER A 70 19.42 -12.45 -15.23
N MET A 71 18.76 -11.41 -14.75
CA MET A 71 18.00 -11.41 -13.52
C MET A 71 16.53 -11.21 -13.86
N TRP A 72 15.65 -11.76 -13.03
CA TRP A 72 14.23 -11.48 -13.13
C TRP A 72 13.86 -10.35 -12.19
N GLU A 73 13.11 -9.39 -12.71
CA GLU A 73 12.53 -8.29 -11.95
C GLU A 73 11.06 -8.64 -11.61
N PRO A 74 10.64 -8.56 -10.34
CA PRO A 74 9.27 -8.82 -9.96
C PRO A 74 8.32 -7.77 -10.57
N GLY A 75 7.07 -8.18 -10.77
CA GLY A 75 5.98 -7.31 -11.13
C GLY A 75 5.27 -6.75 -9.89
N ASP A 76 4.23 -5.96 -10.15
CA ASP A 76 3.45 -5.26 -9.13
C ASP A 76 1.95 -5.40 -9.43
N ALA A 77 1.16 -5.67 -8.39
CA ALA A 77 -0.29 -5.63 -8.43
C ALA A 77 -0.86 -4.77 -7.31
N LEU A 78 -2.01 -4.17 -7.60
CA LEU A 78 -2.90 -3.64 -6.58
C LEU A 78 -3.97 -4.66 -6.24
N VAL A 79 -4.24 -4.79 -4.95
CA VAL A 79 -5.30 -5.62 -4.39
C VAL A 79 -6.32 -4.67 -3.79
N ILE A 80 -7.44 -4.50 -4.48
CA ILE A 80 -8.60 -3.73 -4.03
C ILE A 80 -9.49 -4.68 -3.24
N VAL A 81 -9.78 -4.33 -1.99
CA VAL A 81 -10.66 -5.12 -1.13
C VAL A 81 -11.89 -4.30 -0.82
N ARG A 82 -13.06 -4.84 -1.13
CA ARG A 82 -14.34 -4.29 -0.68
C ARG A 82 -14.69 -4.96 0.64
N GLY A 83 -14.67 -4.19 1.73
CA GLY A 83 -15.10 -4.65 3.05
C GLY A 83 -16.61 -4.60 3.20
N GLU A 84 -17.07 -4.61 4.45
CA GLU A 84 -18.48 -4.43 4.76
C GLU A 84 -18.93 -2.97 4.57
N GLY A 85 -20.15 -2.78 4.08
CA GLY A 85 -20.67 -1.46 3.70
C GLY A 85 -19.98 -0.83 2.47
N GLU A 86 -19.64 0.46 2.56
CA GLU A 86 -18.92 1.22 1.52
C GLU A 86 -17.41 1.32 1.79
N ALA A 87 -16.88 0.51 2.70
CA ALA A 87 -15.45 0.51 3.01
C ALA A 87 -14.63 -0.17 1.90
N PHE A 88 -13.62 0.55 1.40
CA PHE A 88 -12.62 0.02 0.49
C PHE A 88 -11.24 0.02 1.15
N TYR A 89 -10.39 -0.89 0.70
CA TYR A 89 -8.99 -0.93 1.07
C TYR A 89 -8.16 -1.21 -0.19
N LEU A 90 -6.96 -0.63 -0.22
CA LEU A 90 -6.05 -0.78 -1.35
C LEU A 90 -4.66 -1.17 -0.86
N TYR A 91 -4.15 -2.28 -1.40
CA TYR A 91 -2.84 -2.80 -1.06
C TYR A 91 -1.97 -2.98 -2.29
N TRP A 92 -0.67 -2.74 -2.14
CA TRP A 92 0.33 -3.15 -3.12
C TRP A 92 0.89 -4.52 -2.74
N VAL A 93 0.99 -5.40 -3.73
CA VAL A 93 1.50 -6.77 -3.57
C VAL A 93 2.44 -7.09 -4.73
N PRO A 94 3.67 -7.58 -4.44
CA PRO A 94 4.62 -7.97 -5.48
C PRO A 94 4.13 -9.22 -6.21
N THR A 95 4.43 -9.31 -7.49
CA THR A 95 4.04 -10.44 -8.34
C THR A 95 5.21 -11.06 -9.07
N TRP A 96 5.01 -12.31 -9.46
CA TRP A 96 5.87 -13.02 -10.39
C TRP A 96 5.00 -13.61 -11.48
N GLU A 97 5.29 -13.23 -12.72
CA GLU A 97 4.43 -13.42 -13.88
C GLU A 97 3.03 -12.83 -13.63
N GLN A 98 2.07 -13.69 -13.27
CA GLN A 98 0.67 -13.37 -12.99
C GLN A 98 0.22 -13.91 -11.62
N GLN A 99 1.17 -14.20 -10.73
CA GLN A 99 0.92 -14.75 -9.40
C GLN A 99 1.47 -13.81 -8.34
N PHE A 100 0.80 -13.71 -7.20
CA PHE A 100 1.30 -12.95 -6.06
C PHE A 100 2.45 -13.70 -5.40
N LEU A 101 3.56 -12.99 -5.18
CA LEU A 101 4.69 -13.51 -4.40
C LEU A 101 4.28 -13.53 -2.94
N MET A 102 4.24 -14.73 -2.35
CA MET A 102 3.80 -14.88 -0.97
C MET A 102 4.99 -14.82 -0.02
N PRO A 103 4.91 -13.95 1.00
CA PRO A 103 6.02 -13.69 1.89
C PRO A 103 6.30 -14.84 2.86
N ILE A 104 7.49 -14.82 3.45
CA ILE A 104 7.80 -15.55 4.68
C ILE A 104 7.67 -14.57 5.86
N SER A 105 8.74 -13.86 6.20
CA SER A 105 8.77 -12.92 7.32
C SER A 105 8.59 -11.46 6.89
N PHE A 106 8.95 -11.14 5.64
CA PHE A 106 8.77 -9.83 5.02
C PHE A 106 8.67 -9.98 3.49
N TRP A 107 8.15 -8.95 2.81
CA TRP A 107 7.85 -8.96 1.37
C TRP A 107 9.06 -9.10 0.42
N GLY A 108 10.28 -9.12 0.95
CA GLY A 108 11.51 -9.39 0.19
C GLY A 108 11.98 -10.85 0.22
N GLN A 109 11.33 -11.70 1.02
CA GLN A 109 11.57 -13.15 1.07
C GLN A 109 10.27 -13.88 0.75
N HIS A 110 10.32 -14.80 -0.22
CA HIS A 110 9.13 -15.52 -0.67
C HIS A 110 9.34 -17.04 -0.66
N GLU A 111 8.29 -17.78 -0.27
CA GLU A 111 8.31 -19.26 -0.23
C GLU A 111 7.20 -19.89 -1.08
N GLY A 112 6.45 -19.06 -1.81
CA GLY A 112 5.56 -19.57 -2.83
C GLY A 112 4.78 -18.50 -3.54
N TYR A 113 3.81 -18.98 -4.31
CA TYR A 113 3.02 -18.18 -5.21
C TYR A 113 1.55 -18.39 -4.92
N CYS A 114 0.80 -17.31 -4.91
CA CYS A 114 -0.65 -17.34 -4.86
C CYS A 114 -1.21 -16.90 -6.21
N ARG A 115 -2.09 -17.72 -6.80
CA ARG A 115 -2.78 -17.37 -8.04
C ARG A 115 -3.96 -16.45 -7.79
N GLU A 116 -4.63 -16.61 -6.66
CA GLU A 116 -5.89 -15.92 -6.39
C GLU A 116 -6.01 -15.60 -4.91
N LEU A 117 -6.22 -14.31 -4.61
CA LEU A 117 -6.55 -13.82 -3.28
C LEU A 117 -8.06 -13.63 -3.17
N GLY A 118 -8.62 -13.88 -1.99
CA GLY A 118 -10.03 -13.64 -1.73
C GLY A 118 -10.32 -13.46 -0.25
N VAL A 119 -11.53 -13.00 0.06
CA VAL A 119 -12.00 -12.88 1.43
C VAL A 119 -12.69 -14.19 1.86
N LYS A 120 -12.34 -14.67 3.05
CA LYS A 120 -13.00 -15.82 3.72
C LYS A 120 -13.32 -15.48 5.16
N VAL A 121 -14.24 -16.23 5.75
CA VAL A 121 -14.46 -16.20 7.20
C VAL A 121 -13.45 -17.14 7.85
N SER A 122 -12.73 -16.65 8.86
CA SER A 122 -11.82 -17.41 9.70
C SER A 122 -12.02 -16.97 11.14
N LEU A 123 -12.39 -17.90 12.03
CA LEU A 123 -12.62 -17.62 13.46
C LEU A 123 -13.55 -16.40 13.66
N ASP A 124 -14.70 -16.43 12.98
CA ASP A 124 -15.74 -15.39 13.01
C ASP A 124 -15.34 -13.99 12.49
N GLN A 125 -14.15 -13.87 11.90
CA GLN A 125 -13.68 -12.63 11.29
C GLN A 125 -13.46 -12.80 9.78
N LYS A 126 -13.68 -11.73 9.02
CA LYS A 126 -13.37 -11.69 7.58
C LYS A 126 -11.87 -11.46 7.40
N VAL A 127 -11.23 -12.33 6.63
CA VAL A 127 -9.79 -12.30 6.37
C VAL A 127 -9.52 -12.41 4.88
N ILE A 128 -8.48 -11.73 4.41
CA ILE A 128 -7.89 -11.92 3.10
C ILE A 128 -7.00 -13.16 3.17
N LYS A 129 -7.16 -14.08 2.23
CA LYS A 129 -6.38 -15.32 2.16
C LYS A 129 -6.08 -15.70 0.73
N CYS A 130 -5.00 -16.45 0.54
CA CYS A 130 -4.75 -17.16 -0.71
C CYS A 130 -5.77 -18.30 -0.91
N LEU A 131 -6.55 -18.23 -2.00
CA LEU A 131 -7.53 -19.25 -2.37
C LEU A 131 -6.90 -20.38 -3.21
N SER A 132 -5.86 -20.06 -3.97
CA SER A 132 -5.21 -21.00 -4.89
C SER A 132 -3.69 -20.80 -4.85
N THR A 133 -2.96 -21.82 -4.39
CA THR A 133 -1.49 -21.77 -4.28
C THR A 133 -0.84 -22.99 -4.91
N LYS A 134 0.43 -22.83 -5.29
CA LYS A 134 1.34 -23.94 -5.60
C LYS A 134 2.28 -24.30 -4.44
N SER A 135 2.20 -23.62 -3.29
CA SER A 135 3.06 -23.86 -2.13
C SER A 135 2.63 -25.09 -1.33
N SER A 136 3.52 -25.54 -0.44
CA SER A 136 3.20 -26.62 0.48
C SER A 136 2.03 -26.24 1.40
N LYS A 137 1.25 -27.25 1.83
CA LYS A 137 0.00 -27.03 2.59
C LYS A 137 0.21 -26.30 3.92
N SER A 138 1.42 -26.31 4.48
CA SER A 138 1.71 -25.67 5.77
C SER A 138 1.78 -24.15 5.65
N PHE A 139 2.55 -23.61 4.69
CA PHE A 139 2.70 -22.16 4.52
C PHE A 139 1.42 -21.46 4.05
N ASN A 140 0.65 -22.11 3.17
CA ASN A 140 -0.60 -21.54 2.67
C ASN A 140 -1.64 -21.27 3.77
N LYS A 141 -1.61 -22.06 4.85
CA LYS A 141 -2.51 -21.84 5.98
C LYS A 141 -2.15 -20.59 6.77
N GLU A 142 -0.93 -20.08 6.62
CA GLU A 142 -0.40 -18.96 7.37
C GLU A 142 -0.40 -17.64 6.60
N TRP A 143 -0.77 -17.64 5.32
CA TRP A 143 -0.97 -16.42 4.52
C TRP A 143 -2.38 -15.89 4.70
N ILE A 144 -2.58 -15.20 5.82
CA ILE A 144 -3.86 -14.68 6.27
C ILE A 144 -3.65 -13.25 6.77
N TRP A 145 -4.46 -12.33 6.25
CA TRP A 145 -4.49 -10.94 6.67
C TRP A 145 -5.89 -10.54 7.07
N SER A 146 -6.02 -9.59 7.98
CA SER A 146 -7.29 -8.93 8.23
C SER A 146 -7.72 -8.10 7.00
N LEU A 147 -8.98 -7.65 6.94
CA LEU A 147 -9.42 -6.74 5.89
C LEU A 147 -8.65 -5.40 5.86
N ASN A 148 -8.11 -4.97 7.01
CA ASN A 148 -7.31 -3.75 7.15
C ASN A 148 -5.82 -3.95 6.82
N GLY A 149 -5.43 -5.16 6.38
CA GLY A 149 -4.10 -5.48 5.91
C GLY A 149 -3.12 -5.92 6.99
N GLN A 150 -3.56 -6.06 8.24
CA GLN A 150 -2.72 -6.60 9.30
C GLN A 150 -2.47 -8.09 9.08
N GLY A 151 -1.21 -8.49 9.20
CA GLY A 151 -0.76 -9.86 9.22
C GLY A 151 -1.29 -10.66 10.41
N LEU A 152 -2.00 -11.77 10.15
CA LEU A 152 -2.57 -12.61 11.20
C LEU A 152 -1.84 -13.95 11.36
N GLY A 153 -1.16 -14.43 10.32
CA GLY A 153 -0.31 -15.60 10.39
C GLY A 153 1.15 -15.26 10.63
N ARG A 154 1.93 -16.25 11.11
CA ARG A 154 3.36 -16.06 11.38
C ARG A 154 4.15 -15.72 10.12
N PHE A 155 3.69 -16.18 8.95
CA PHE A 155 4.27 -15.85 7.65
C PHE A 155 3.52 -14.76 6.87
N SER A 156 2.72 -13.94 7.56
CA SER A 156 1.98 -12.83 6.97
C SER A 156 2.50 -11.51 7.54
N PRO A 157 3.54 -10.90 6.97
CA PRO A 157 3.80 -9.48 7.23
C PRO A 157 2.61 -8.63 6.78
N ASP A 158 2.45 -7.45 7.38
CA ASP A 158 1.40 -6.50 7.01
C ASP A 158 1.42 -6.15 5.52
N LEU A 159 0.24 -6.01 4.92
CA LEU A 159 0.07 -5.54 3.54
C LEU A 159 0.44 -4.06 3.43
N HIS A 160 1.16 -3.71 2.37
CA HIS A 160 1.53 -2.33 2.12
C HIS A 160 0.33 -1.51 1.66
N LYS A 161 -0.12 -0.57 2.49
CA LYS A 161 -1.29 0.29 2.22
C LYS A 161 -0.96 1.37 1.20
N ILE A 162 -1.81 1.51 0.20
CA ILE A 162 -1.75 2.60 -0.77
C ILE A 162 -2.85 3.59 -0.45
N ASN A 163 -2.53 4.88 -0.43
CA ASN A 163 -3.53 5.92 -0.28
C ASN A 163 -4.42 5.97 -1.52
N PHE A 164 -5.72 6.14 -1.31
CA PHE A 164 -6.68 6.25 -2.39
C PHE A 164 -7.84 7.15 -1.97
N ARG A 165 -8.63 7.56 -2.96
CA ARG A 165 -9.96 8.14 -2.77
C ARG A 165 -10.98 7.36 -3.59
N VAL A 166 -12.22 7.36 -3.13
CA VAL A 166 -13.35 6.83 -3.90
C VAL A 166 -14.25 7.99 -4.27
N GLU A 167 -14.50 8.16 -5.56
CA GLU A 167 -15.48 9.11 -6.06
C GLU A 167 -16.45 8.35 -6.96
N GLU A 168 -17.73 8.41 -6.61
CA GLU A 168 -18.81 7.66 -7.26
C GLU A 168 -18.54 6.13 -7.29
N LYS A 169 -18.04 5.63 -8.42
CA LYS A 169 -17.78 4.20 -8.68
C LYS A 169 -16.35 3.95 -9.15
N VAL A 170 -15.45 4.90 -8.90
CA VAL A 170 -14.04 4.82 -9.30
C VAL A 170 -13.17 4.98 -8.06
N LEU A 171 -12.22 4.05 -7.91
CA LEU A 171 -11.17 4.14 -6.91
C LEU A 171 -9.92 4.75 -7.55
N TYR A 172 -9.50 5.90 -7.06
CA TYR A 172 -8.31 6.60 -7.52
C TYR A 172 -7.14 6.28 -6.59
N ALA A 173 -6.18 5.49 -7.06
CA ALA A 173 -4.98 5.13 -6.29
C ALA A 173 -3.87 6.16 -6.50
N TYR A 174 -3.28 6.65 -5.41
CA TYR A 174 -2.12 7.54 -5.45
C TYR A 174 -0.83 6.72 -5.50
N LEU A 175 -0.37 6.44 -6.72
CA LEU A 175 0.84 5.66 -6.95
C LEU A 175 2.04 6.61 -6.99
N PHE A 176 2.94 6.49 -6.02
CA PHE A 176 4.26 7.11 -6.12
C PHE A 176 5.10 6.30 -7.09
N ILE A 177 4.91 6.54 -8.39
CA ILE A 177 5.80 6.01 -9.42
C ILE A 177 7.04 6.91 -9.41
N LYS A 178 8.14 6.42 -8.83
CA LYS A 178 9.48 7.03 -8.97
C LYS A 178 10.13 6.56 -10.26
#